data_AF-A0A1Z9NBV0-F1
#
_entry.id   AF-A0A1Z9NBV0-F1
#
_cell.length_a   1.000
_cell.length_b   1.000
_cell.length_c   1.000
_cell.angle_alpha   90.00
_cell.angle_beta   90.00
_cell.angle_gamma   90.00
#
_symmetry.space_group_name_H-M   'P 1'
#
loop_
_entity.id
_entity.type
_entity.pdbx_description
1 polymer ?
#
loop_
_entity_poly.entity_id
_entity_poly.type
_entity_poly.pdbx_seq_one_letter_code
_entity_poly.pdbx_strand_id
1 'polypeptide(L)'
;MNLKGLGVAMVTPFDSNGNIDFQSIPTIVENISTGRANYIVIMGTTAEVVCLSSQEKKAVIEAVVKANKSKLPLVVGIGGNNTAKVVEEIKETDLTP
;
A
#
# COMPACT_ATOMS: atom_id res chain seq x y z
N MET A 1 -11.09 12.84 -6.65
CA MET A 1 -10.94 11.37 -6.65
C MET A 1 -12.32 10.75 -6.46
N ASN A 2 -12.75 9.82 -7.32
CA ASN A 2 -14.08 9.16 -7.22
C ASN A 2 -13.87 7.69 -6.85
N LEU A 3 -13.83 7.39 -5.55
CA LEU A 3 -13.63 6.03 -5.04
C LEU A 3 -14.98 5.31 -4.95
N LYS A 4 -15.32 4.55 -5.98
CA LYS A 4 -16.55 3.75 -6.06
C LYS A 4 -16.27 2.41 -6.73
N GLY A 5 -17.01 1.38 -6.32
CA GLY A 5 -16.87 0.02 -6.84
C GLY A 5 -15.94 -0.85 -5.98
N LEU A 6 -15.19 -1.74 -6.62
CA LEU A 6 -14.31 -2.71 -5.96
C LEU A 6 -12.97 -2.07 -5.58
N GLY A 7 -12.75 -1.90 -4.28
CA GLY A 7 -11.44 -1.60 -3.71
C GLY A 7 -10.77 -2.86 -3.18
N VAL A 8 -9.55 -3.14 -3.62
CA VAL A 8 -8.78 -4.28 -3.09
C VAL A 8 -7.83 -3.82 -2.00
N ALA A 9 -8.01 -4.33 -0.79
CA ALA A 9 -7.01 -4.23 0.28
C ALA A 9 -5.85 -5.16 -0.05
N MET A 10 -4.77 -4.59 -0.58
CA MET A 10 -3.61 -5.34 -1.05
C MET A 10 -2.81 -5.87 0.15
N VAL A 11 -2.36 -7.12 0.05
CA VAL A 11 -1.42 -7.74 1.00
C VAL A 11 -0.01 -7.21 0.81
N THR A 12 0.83 -7.26 1.85
CA THR A 12 2.29 -7.13 1.70
C THR A 12 2.86 -8.54 1.51
N PRO A 13 3.46 -8.88 0.37
CA PRO A 13 4.06 -10.20 0.18
C PRO A 13 5.33 -10.34 1.01
N PHE A 14 5.54 -11.52 1.61
CA PHE A 14 6.75 -11.88 2.34
C PHE A 14 7.37 -13.17 1.79
N ASP A 15 8.70 -13.26 1.85
CA ASP A 15 9.46 -14.45 1.51
C ASP A 15 9.43 -15.50 2.65
N SER A 16 10.03 -16.67 2.42
CA SER A 16 10.08 -17.75 3.42
C SER A 16 10.88 -17.41 4.68
N ASN A 17 11.68 -16.34 4.64
CA ASN A 17 12.46 -15.85 5.77
C ASN A 17 11.75 -14.70 6.51
N GLY A 18 10.56 -14.29 6.05
CA GLY A 18 9.79 -13.18 6.61
C GLY A 18 10.23 -11.80 6.12
N ASN A 19 11.12 -11.69 5.13
CA ASN A 19 11.44 -10.40 4.51
C ASN A 19 10.37 -10.04 3.49
N ILE A 20 10.17 -8.75 3.24
CA ILE A 20 9.23 -8.28 2.20
C ILE A 20 9.71 -8.73 0.82
N ASP A 21 8.83 -9.40 0.08
CA ASP A 21 9.09 -9.81 -1.30
C ASP A 21 8.68 -8.71 -2.29
N PHE A 22 9.59 -7.77 -2.49
CA PHE A 22 9.41 -6.67 -3.45
C PHE A 22 9.27 -7.14 -4.91
N GLN A 23 9.75 -8.34 -5.25
CA GLN A 23 9.67 -8.87 -6.62
C GLN A 23 8.24 -9.32 -6.98
N SER A 24 7.45 -9.73 -5.98
CA SER A 24 6.06 -10.12 -6.17
C SER A 24 5.08 -8.94 -6.27
N ILE A 25 5.45 -7.77 -5.77
CA ILE A 25 4.57 -6.57 -5.77
C ILE A 25 4.03 -6.22 -7.17
N PRO A 26 4.86 -6.13 -8.24
CA PRO A 26 4.37 -5.82 -9.58
C PRO A 26 3.32 -6.81 -10.09
N THR A 27 3.53 -8.10 -9.83
CA THR A 27 2.60 -9.17 -10.23
C THR A 27 1.27 -9.04 -9.50
N ILE A 28 1.29 -8.75 -8.20
CA ILE A 28 0.08 -8.54 -7.39
C ILE A 28 -0.70 -7.32 -7.91
N VAL A 29 -0.01 -6.19 -8.15
CA VAL A 29 -0.63 -4.97 -8.68
C VAL A 29 -1.24 -5.21 -10.06
N GLU A 30 -0.57 -5.95 -10.94
CA GLU A 30 -1.11 -6.28 -12.26
C GLU A 30 -2.33 -7.21 -12.16
N ASN A 31 -2.32 -8.19 -11.27
CA ASN A 31 -3.47 -9.07 -11.02
C ASN A 31 -4.69 -8.28 -10.52
N ILE A 32 -4.48 -7.34 -9.59
CA ILE A 32 -5.56 -6.47 -9.09
C ILE A 32 -6.11 -5.59 -10.23
N SER A 33 -5.21 -5.02 -11.03
CA SER A 33 -5.57 -4.14 -12.15
C SER A 33 -6.36 -4.86 -13.24
N THR A 34 -5.89 -6.04 -13.66
CA THR A 34 -6.54 -6.88 -14.68
C THR A 34 -7.81 -7.55 -14.16
N GLY A 35 -7.91 -7.78 -12.85
CA GLY A 35 -9.10 -8.22 -12.13
C GLY A 35 -10.23 -7.20 -12.04
N ARG A 36 -10.11 -6.05 -12.72
CA ARG A 36 -11.13 -4.98 -12.80
C ARG A 36 -11.45 -4.31 -11.46
N ALA A 37 -10.47 -4.22 -10.56
CA ALA A 37 -10.59 -3.36 -9.39
C ALA A 37 -10.69 -1.88 -9.81
N ASN A 38 -11.38 -1.08 -9.02
CA ASN A 38 -11.55 0.35 -9.24
C ASN A 38 -10.48 1.18 -8.52
N TYR A 39 -9.90 0.67 -7.45
CA TYR A 39 -8.81 1.28 -6.69
C TYR A 39 -8.08 0.24 -5.83
N ILE A 40 -6.86 0.58 -5.42
CA ILE A 40 -6.04 -0.27 -4.55
C ILE A 40 -5.89 0.43 -3.20
N VAL A 41 -6.14 -0.29 -2.12
CA VAL A 41 -5.86 0.15 -0.75
C VAL A 41 -4.58 -0.51 -0.29
N ILE A 42 -3.57 0.29 0.07
CA ILE A 42 -2.29 -0.17 0.61
C ILE A 42 -2.15 0.29 2.06
N MET A 43 -1.24 -0.34 2.81
CA MET A 43 -1.00 -0.03 4.24
C MET A 43 -2.25 -0.20 5.12
N GLY A 44 -3.16 -1.10 4.73
CA GLY A 44 -4.30 -1.50 5.57
C GLY A 44 -3.95 -2.67 6.51
N THR A 45 -4.91 -3.10 7.31
CA THR A 45 -4.75 -4.27 8.21
C THR A 45 -4.42 -5.55 7.44
N THR A 46 -5.03 -5.74 6.25
CA THR A 46 -4.74 -6.86 5.34
C THR A 46 -3.30 -6.85 4.82
N ALA A 47 -2.64 -5.69 4.83
CA ALA A 47 -1.24 -5.56 4.45
C ALA A 47 -0.28 -5.80 5.63
N GLU A 48 -0.81 -6.19 6.81
CA GLU A 48 -0.05 -6.41 8.04
C GLU A 48 0.76 -5.18 8.47
N VAL A 49 0.23 -3.98 8.23
CA VAL A 49 0.94 -2.69 8.41
C VAL A 49 1.53 -2.47 9.81
N VAL A 50 0.94 -3.07 10.85
CA VAL A 50 1.43 -2.96 12.24
C VAL A 50 2.70 -3.77 12.50
N CYS A 51 3.01 -4.72 11.63
CA CYS A 51 4.22 -5.55 11.67
C CYS A 51 5.39 -4.92 10.92
N LEU A 52 5.16 -3.82 10.18
CA LEU A 52 6.17 -3.15 9.36
C LEU A 52 6.82 -1.98 10.10
N SER A 53 8.14 -1.85 9.95
CA SER A 53 8.88 -0.64 10.31
C SER A 53 8.51 0.54 9.40
N SER A 54 8.78 1.78 9.84
CA SER A 54 8.51 2.97 9.02
C SER A 54 9.26 2.95 7.68
N GLN A 55 10.47 2.39 7.66
CA GLN A 55 11.29 2.24 6.45
C GLN A 55 10.66 1.23 5.48
N GLU A 56 10.18 0.10 5.98
CA GLU A 56 9.47 -0.90 5.19
C GLU A 56 8.17 -0.37 4.60
N LYS A 57 7.36 0.33 5.40
CA LYS A 57 6.14 0.97 4.91
C LYS A 57 6.44 1.89 3.72
N LYS A 58 7.44 2.76 3.86
CA LYS A 58 7.85 3.67 2.78
C LYS A 58 8.30 2.93 1.53
N ALA A 59 9.15 1.90 1.69
CA ALA A 59 9.62 1.09 0.57
C ALA A 59 8.48 0.36 -0.15
N VAL A 60 7.49 -0.16 0.58
CA VAL A 60 6.31 -0.83 0.00
C VAL A 60 5.45 0.19 -0.76
N ILE A 61 5.20 1.37 -0.19
CA ILE A 61 4.45 2.43 -0.88
C ILE A 61 5.13 2.79 -2.21
N GLU A 62 6.44 3.05 -2.19
CA GLU A 62 7.22 3.38 -3.39
C GLU A 62 7.18 2.26 -4.45
N ALA A 63 7.30 1.00 -4.01
CA ALA A 63 7.22 -0.16 -4.91
C ALA A 63 5.83 -0.28 -5.57
N VAL A 64 4.75 -0.07 -4.80
CA VAL A 64 3.38 -0.12 -5.32
C VAL A 64 3.10 1.05 -6.27
N VAL A 65 3.50 2.27 -5.91
CA VAL A 65 3.36 3.45 -6.79
C VAL A 65 4.05 3.20 -8.13
N LYS A 66 5.29 2.72 -8.10
CA LYS A 66 6.07 2.39 -9.29
C LYS A 66 5.44 1.27 -10.13
N ALA A 67 4.91 0.23 -9.49
CA ALA A 67 4.23 -0.87 -10.18
C ALA A 67 2.89 -0.43 -10.80
N ASN A 68 2.12 0.40 -10.09
CA ASN A 68 0.80 0.87 -10.52
C ASN A 68 0.88 1.81 -11.72
N LYS A 69 1.95 2.61 -11.87
CA LYS A 69 2.13 3.56 -12.99
C LYS A 69 0.89 4.44 -13.24
N SER A 70 0.25 4.87 -12.15
CA SER A 70 -0.99 5.65 -12.17
C SER A 70 -2.18 5.00 -12.92
N LYS A 71 -2.19 3.66 -13.09
CA LYS A 71 -3.30 2.91 -13.70
C LYS A 71 -4.58 2.98 -12.85
N LEU A 72 -4.46 2.73 -11.55
CA LEU A 72 -5.57 2.79 -10.60
C LEU A 72 -5.33 3.85 -9.52
N PRO A 73 -6.39 4.48 -9.00
CA PRO A 73 -6.31 5.28 -7.78
C PRO A 73 -5.75 4.46 -6.62
N LEU A 74 -4.86 5.07 -5.83
CA LEU A 74 -4.30 4.47 -4.62
C LEU A 74 -4.89 5.15 -3.38
N VAL A 75 -5.21 4.34 -2.37
CA VAL A 75 -5.54 4.78 -1.01
C VAL A 75 -4.44 4.27 -0.09
N VAL A 76 -3.70 5.18 0.53
CA VAL A 76 -2.65 4.86 1.51
C VAL A 76 -3.27 4.90 2.91
N GLY A 77 -3.30 3.75 3.59
CA GLY A 77 -3.74 3.63 4.97
C GLY A 77 -2.71 4.24 5.92
N ILE A 78 -3.00 5.40 6.48
CA ILE A 78 -2.23 6.00 7.57
C ILE A 78 -3.10 6.02 8.81
N GLY A 79 -2.79 5.14 9.76
CA GLY A 79 -3.60 4.95 10.96
C GLY A 79 -2.81 4.27 12.07
N GLY A 80 -3.34 4.39 13.29
CA GLY A 80 -2.69 3.85 14.48
C GLY A 80 -3.44 4.23 15.75
N ASN A 81 -2.95 3.76 16.89
CA ASN A 81 -3.54 4.03 18.22
C ASN A 81 -2.95 5.29 18.90
N ASN A 82 -2.02 5.99 18.25
CA ASN A 82 -1.38 7.20 18.76
C ASN A 82 -1.59 8.35 17.79
N THR A 83 -2.50 9.26 18.14
CA THR A 83 -2.88 10.40 17.28
C THR A 83 -1.69 11.28 16.92
N ALA A 84 -0.79 11.57 17.86
CA ALA A 84 0.38 12.41 17.58
C ALA A 84 1.30 11.76 16.53
N LYS A 85 1.54 10.45 16.67
CA LYS A 85 2.33 9.68 15.70
C LYS A 85 1.65 9.60 14.32
N VAL A 86 0.34 9.42 14.28
CA VAL A 86 -0.42 9.42 13.02
C VAL A 86 -0.32 10.77 12.32
N VAL A 87 -0.42 11.88 13.05
CA VAL A 87 -0.27 13.23 12.50
C VAL A 87 1.14 13.47 11.95
N GLU A 88 2.17 12.94 12.60
CA GLU A 88 3.55 12.99 12.11
C GLU A 88 3.72 12.18 10.82
N GLU A 89 3.24 10.93 10.79
CA GLU A 89 3.30 10.05 9.62
C GLU A 89 2.58 10.66 8.39
N ILE A 90 1.44 11.34 8.60
CA ILE A 90 0.74 12.07 7.54
C ILE A 90 1.62 13.20 6.94
N LYS A 91 2.40 13.90 7.76
CA LYS A 91 3.26 15.01 7.29
C LYS A 91 4.49 14.52 6.56
N GLU A 92 5.03 13.37 6.95
CA GLU A 92 6.25 12.79 6.37
C GLU A 92 5.99 11.96 5.11
N THR A 93 4.77 11.44 4.95
CA THR A 93 4.41 10.65 3.79
C THR A 93 4.23 11.54 2.56
N ASP A 94 4.92 11.20 1.47
CA ASP A 94 4.67 11.84 0.18
C ASP A 94 3.32 11.35 -0.39
N LEU A 95 2.36 12.27 -0.45
CA LEU A 95 1.01 12.04 -0.97
C LEU A 95 0.78 12.72 -2.32
N THR A 96 1.86 13.05 -3.03
CA THR A 96 1.74 13.62 -4.38
C THR A 96 1.16 12.59 -5.38
N PRO A 97 0.40 13.05 -6.41
CA PRO A 97 -0.34 12.16 -7.31
C PRO A 97 0.51 11.32 -8.27
#